data_AF-A0A3E0VLE3-F1
#
_entry.id   AF-A0A3E0VLE3-F1
#
_cell.length_a   1.000
_cell.length_b   1.000
_cell.length_c   1.000
_cell.angle_alpha   90.00
_cell.angle_beta   90.00
_cell.angle_gamma   90.00
#
_symmetry.space_group_name_H-M   'P 1'
#
loop_
_entity.id
_entity.type
_entity.pdbx_description
1 polymer ?
#
loop_
_entity_poly.entity_id
_entity_poly.type
_entity_poly.pdbx_seq_one_letter_code
_entity_poly.pdbx_strand_id
1 'polypeptide(L)' 'MTTVVALVLSLALFIGGMFLFGIAFEFPDFGALIFSSGLVAVCLGVFIPLQVLRHVDGA' A
#
# COMPACT_ATOMS: atom_id res chain seq x y z
N MET A 1 2.03 12.68 -16.70
CA MET A 1 3.23 12.18 -15.99
C MET A 1 2.94 11.89 -14.52
N THR A 2 2.23 12.77 -13.80
CA THR A 2 1.86 12.59 -12.38
C THR A 2 0.97 11.37 -12.08
N THR A 3 0.03 11.01 -12.96
CA THR A 3 -0.84 9.82 -12.81
C THR A 3 -0.06 8.51 -12.87
N VAL A 4 0.90 8.39 -13.79
CA VAL A 4 1.75 7.19 -13.92
C VAL A 4 2.62 7.02 -12.67
N VAL A 5 3.17 8.11 -12.14
CA VAL A 5 3.95 8.08 -10.89
C VAL A 5 3.08 7.65 -9.71
N ALA A 6 1.85 8.18 -9.60
CA ALA A 6 0.90 7.79 -8.55
C ALA A 6 0.49 6.31 -8.66
N LEU A 7 0.30 5.80 -9.88
CA LEU A 7 -0.01 4.38 -10.13
C LEU A 7 1.15 3.48 -9.72
N VAL A 8 2.38 3.80 -10.13
CA VAL A 8 3.57 3.03 -9.78
C VAL A 8 3.82 3.04 -8.26
N LEU A 9 3.64 4.19 -7.61
CA LEU A 9 3.79 4.30 -6.16
C LEU A 9 2.74 3.47 -5.41
N SER A 10 1.49 3.50 -5.87
CA SER A 10 0.38 2.72 -5.30
C SER A 10 0.60 1.22 -5.46
N LEU A 11 1.07 0.80 -6.63
CA LEU A 11 1.42 -0.58 -6.91
C LEU A 11 2.58 -1.06 -6.02
N ALA A 12 3.60 -0.23 -5.83
CA ALA A 12 4.72 -0.53 -4.95
C ALA A 12 4.29 -0.64 -3.47
N LEU A 13 3.44 0.27 -2.99
CA LEU A 13 2.89 0.19 -1.63
C LEU A 13 2.04 -1.07 -1.43
N PHE A 14 1.24 -1.43 -2.42
CA PHE A 14 0.38 -2.61 -2.38
C PHE A 14 1.20 -3.90 -2.32
N ILE A 15 2.17 -4.06 -3.23
CA ILE A 15 3.06 -5.23 -3.27
C ILE A 15 3.92 -5.28 -2.00
N GLY A 16 4.45 -4.14 -1.56
CA GLY A 16 5.20 -4.04 -0.31
C GLY A 16 4.37 -4.48 0.90
N GLY A 17 3.13 -4.01 1.03
CA GLY A 17 2.24 -4.43 2.11
C GLY A 17 1.88 -5.92 2.08
N MET A 18 1.64 -6.48 0.89
CA MET A 18 1.44 -7.93 0.70
C MET A 18 2.67 -8.75 1.11
N PHE A 19 3.87 -8.25 0.83
CA PHE A 19 5.12 -8.89 1.25
C PHE A 19 5.29 -8.84 2.77
N LEU A 20 5.01 -7.70 3.41
CA LEU A 20 5.04 -7.56 4.88
C LEU A 20 4.09 -8.55 5.56
N PHE A 21 2.92 -8.82 4.98
CA PHE A 21 2.01 -9.84 5.52
C PHE A 21 2.63 -11.25 5.52
N GLY A 22 3.39 -11.60 4.49
CA GLY A 22 4.12 -12.88 4.45
C GLY A 22 5.20 -12.94 5.53
N ILE A 23 5.99 -11.87 5.66
CA ILE A 23 7.07 -11.77 6.65
C ILE A 23 6.54 -11.79 8.09
N ALA A 24 5.32 -11.31 8.33
CA ALA A 24 4.70 -11.35 9.64
C ALA A 24 4.59 -12.77 10.23
N PHE A 25 4.52 -13.80 9.38
CA PHE A 25 4.48 -15.19 9.83
C PHE A 25 5.87 -15.80 10.07
N GLU A 26 6.92 -15.15 9.60
CA GLU A 26 8.31 -15.58 9.79
C GLU A 26 8.89 -15.08 11.12
N PHE A 27 8.34 -13.98 11.66
CA PHE A 27 8.78 -13.36 12.91
C PHE A 27 7.66 -13.36 13.97
N PRO A 28 7.50 -14.44 14.76
CA PRO A 28 6.37 -14.60 15.69
C PRO A 28 6.35 -13.57 16.84
N ASP A 29 7.51 -13.08 17.29
CA ASP A 29 7.58 -12.05 18.35
C ASP A 29 6.99 -10.69 17.93
N PHE A 30 7.06 -10.35 16.64
CA PHE A 30 6.59 -9.08 16.09
C PHE A 30 5.50 -9.23 15.03
N GLY A 31 4.95 -10.44 14.85
CA GLY A 31 4.04 -10.75 13.77
C GLY A 31 2.82 -9.83 13.72
N ALA A 32 2.23 -9.50 14.87
CA ALA A 32 1.10 -8.57 14.94
C ALA A 32 1.45 -7.13 14.51
N LEU A 33 2.66 -6.65 14.85
CA LEU A 33 3.16 -5.32 14.46
C LEU A 33 3.48 -5.29 12.95
N ILE A 34 4.14 -6.32 12.44
CA ILE A 34 4.48 -6.42 11.02
C ILE A 34 3.22 -6.56 10.18
N PHE A 35 2.26 -7.40 10.62
CA PHE A 35 0.97 -7.56 9.98
C PHE A 35 0.18 -6.25 9.94
N SER A 36 0.04 -5.55 11.07
CA SER A 36 -0.67 -4.27 11.11
C SER A 36 0.01 -3.19 10.23
N SER A 37 1.34 -3.16 10.17
CA SER A 37 2.06 -2.25 9.26
C SER A 37 1.84 -2.59 7.77
N GLY A 38 1.80 -3.88 7.43
CA GLY A 38 1.43 -4.35 6.08
C GLY A 38 0.01 -3.97 5.72
N LEU A 39 -0.94 -4.07 6.67
CA LEU A 39 -2.32 -3.66 6.49
C LEU A 39 -2.44 -2.16 6.21
N VAL A 40 -1.73 -1.33 6.97
CA VAL A 40 -1.69 0.13 6.71
C VAL A 40 -1.08 0.44 5.35
N ALA A 41 0.01 -0.24 4.96
CA ALA A 41 0.65 -0.06 3.66
C ALA A 41 -0.27 -0.44 2.48
N VAL A 42 -1.00 -1.57 2.59
CA VAL A 42 -1.99 -1.98 1.59
C VAL A 42 -3.15 -0.98 1.52
N CYS A 43 -3.69 -0.56 2.67
CA CYS A 43 -4.77 0.44 2.72
C CYS A 43 -4.35 1.75 2.05
N LEU A 44 -3.14 2.26 2.32
CA LEU A 44 -2.61 3.46 1.67
C LEU A 44 -2.38 3.23 0.17
N GLY A 45 -1.86 2.07 -0.23
CA GLY A 45 -1.66 1.71 -1.63
C GLY A 45 -2.96 1.69 -2.45
N VAL A 46 -4.09 1.29 -1.85
CA VAL A 46 -5.41 1.31 -2.49
C VAL A 46 -6.09 2.68 -2.40
N PHE A 47 -5.82 3.44 -1.33
CA PHE A 47 -6.41 4.76 -1.11
C PHE A 47 -5.88 5.84 -2.06
N ILE A 48 -4.57 5.82 -2.35
CA ILE A 48 -3.92 6.79 -3.26
C ILE A 48 -4.61 6.83 -4.64
N PRO A 49 -4.84 5.73 -5.38
CA PRO A 49 -5.51 5.79 -6.67
C PRO A 49 -7.01 6.12 -6.53
N LEU A 50 -7.67 5.72 -5.45
CA LEU A 50 -9.10 6.00 -5.26
C LEU A 50 -9.39 7.49 -4.99
N GLN A 51 -8.49 8.20 -4.31
CA GLN A 51 -8.73 9.60 -3.92
C GLN A 51 -7.91 10.60 -4.73
N VAL A 52 -6.66 10.28 -5.09
CA VAL A 52 -5.77 11.19 -5.84
C VAL A 52 -6.09 11.17 -7.33
N LEU A 53 -6.26 9.99 -7.94
CA LEU A 53 -6.62 9.91 -9.37
C LEU A 53 -8.01 10.50 -9.63
N ARG A 54 -8.95 10.29 -8.70
CA ARG A 54 -10.31 10.82 -8.80
C ARG A 54 -10.41 12.35 -8.73
N HIS A 55 -9.45 13.02 -8.08
CA HIS A 55 -9.38 14.49 -8.06
C HIS A 55 -8.73 15.09 -9.31
N VAL A 56 -7.87 14.33 -10.00
CA VAL A 56 -7.22 14.79 -11.24
C VAL A 56 -8.18 14.77 -12.43
N ASP A 57 -9.09 13.79 -12.51
CA ASP A 57 -10.10 13.70 -13.58
C ASP A 57 -11.35 14.59 -13.36
N GLY A 58 -11.45 15.28 -12.22
CA GLY A 58 -12.62 16.07 -11.83
C GLY A 58 -12.50 17.60 -11.99
N ALA A 59 -11.46 18.09 -12.69
CA ALA A 59 -11.20 19.51 -12.91
C ALA A 59 -11.32 19.90 -14.38
#